data_AF-A0A3D4QA35-F1
#
_entry.id   AF-A0A3D4QA35-F1
#
_cell.length_a   1.000
_cell.length_b   1.000
_cell.length_c   1.000
_cell.angle_alpha   90.00
_cell.angle_beta   90.00
_cell.angle_gamma   90.00
#
_symmetry.space_group_name_H-M   'P 1'
#
loop_
_entity.id
_entity.type
_entity.pdbx_description
1 polymer ?
#
loop_
_entity_poly.entity_id
_entity_poly.type
_entity_poly.pdbx_seq_one_letter_code
_entity_poly.pdbx_strand_id
1 'polypeptide(L)'
;MYRKKRGSSMTTLIKNVSILTMDDEDRVLKHGWILLDGTKIAALGEGEPVLDNGTSVLGEGEPVLDNGTSVLDEGEPFSDGASALGDGEPSHCDGASALRNGASTLRDSVTPLDADTVLDGEGGIVLPGFVNTHCHVSMVPFRSMGDDCPDRLRRFLFPLELEAMTPELVYWGALYGMAEMLLSGTTTFLDMYYFEDRVAEACEKAGLRGYLGETLIGQKTCDSPDEPYGGFEYQKRFFEEYGG
;
A
#
# COMPACT_ATOMS: atom_id res chain seq x y z
N MET A 1 17.71 10.14 16.75
CA MET A 1 17.80 9.50 15.42
C MET A 1 18.93 8.48 15.39
N TYR A 2 18.63 7.21 15.66
CA TYR A 2 19.58 6.10 15.51
C TYR A 2 19.11 5.25 14.32
N ARG A 3 19.60 5.53 13.13
CA ARG A 3 19.28 4.76 11.92
C ARG A 3 20.22 3.55 11.88
N LYS A 4 19.77 2.44 12.48
CA LYS A 4 20.40 1.12 12.32
C LYS A 4 20.62 0.89 10.83
N LYS A 5 21.85 0.56 10.40
CA LYS A 5 22.13 0.12 9.03
C LYS A 5 21.18 -1.05 8.73
N ARG A 6 20.12 -0.79 7.96
CA ARG A 6 19.19 -1.82 7.48
C ARG A 6 20.01 -2.76 6.59
N GLY A 7 20.03 -4.06 6.93
CA GLY A 7 20.42 -5.08 5.96
C GLY A 7 19.51 -4.97 4.74
N SER A 8 20.01 -5.41 3.57
CA SER A 8 19.26 -5.39 2.31
C SER A 8 17.82 -5.83 2.56
N SER A 9 16.85 -4.96 2.25
CA SER A 9 15.43 -5.32 2.35
C SER A 9 15.13 -6.37 1.29
N MET A 10 14.24 -7.31 1.64
CA MET A 10 13.81 -8.37 0.75
C MET A 10 12.90 -7.78 -0.33
N THR A 11 13.16 -8.14 -1.57
CA THR A 11 12.40 -7.69 -2.74
C THR A 11 11.29 -8.68 -3.07
N THR A 12 10.12 -8.18 -3.45
CA THR A 12 8.98 -9.02 -3.86
C THR A 12 8.37 -8.48 -5.14
N LEU A 13 8.29 -9.31 -6.18
CA LEU A 13 7.66 -9.00 -7.45
C LEU A 13 6.30 -9.68 -7.54
N ILE A 14 5.24 -8.89 -7.66
CA ILE A 14 3.90 -9.37 -8.01
C ILE A 14 3.73 -9.13 -9.50
N LYS A 15 3.38 -10.15 -10.29
CA LYS A 15 3.21 -10.02 -11.75
C LYS A 15 1.88 -10.61 -12.22
N ASN A 16 1.55 -10.37 -13.49
CA ASN A 16 0.34 -10.89 -14.12
C ASN A 16 -0.92 -10.44 -13.37
N VAL A 17 -1.04 -9.13 -13.12
CA VAL A 17 -2.19 -8.51 -12.44
C VAL A 17 -2.73 -7.34 -13.25
N SER A 18 -3.98 -6.94 -12.99
CA SER A 18 -4.48 -5.62 -13.39
C SER A 18 -4.35 -4.67 -12.21
N ILE A 19 -3.57 -3.60 -12.36
CA ILE A 19 -3.31 -2.65 -11.27
C ILE A 19 -4.17 -1.41 -11.49
N LEU A 20 -5.01 -1.09 -10.51
CA LEU A 20 -5.67 0.21 -10.43
C LEU A 20 -4.87 1.07 -9.47
N THR A 21 -4.22 2.09 -10.00
CA THR A 21 -3.24 2.90 -9.26
C THR A 21 -3.90 3.84 -8.24
N MET A 22 -5.11 4.32 -8.53
CA MET A 22 -5.83 5.32 -7.73
C MET A 22 -4.99 6.59 -7.49
N ASP A 23 -4.12 6.93 -8.44
CA ASP A 23 -3.43 8.22 -8.50
C ASP A 23 -4.31 9.26 -9.23
N ASP A 24 -3.84 10.51 -9.30
CA ASP A 24 -4.58 11.60 -9.95
C ASP A 24 -4.86 11.35 -11.45
N GLU A 25 -4.17 10.38 -12.05
CA GLU A 25 -4.34 9.98 -13.44
C GLU A 25 -5.32 8.79 -13.63
N ASP A 26 -5.81 8.19 -12.53
CA ASP A 26 -6.74 7.06 -12.50
C ASP A 26 -6.31 5.89 -13.42
N ARG A 27 -5.00 5.60 -13.46
CA ARG A 27 -4.45 4.62 -14.41
C ARG A 27 -4.86 3.19 -14.08
N VAL A 28 -5.14 2.42 -15.15
CA VAL A 28 -5.34 0.97 -15.10
C VAL A 28 -4.26 0.28 -15.92
N LEU A 29 -3.35 -0.40 -15.23
CA LEU A 29 -2.24 -1.11 -15.85
C LEU A 29 -2.62 -2.57 -16.11
N LYS A 30 -2.70 -2.98 -17.38
CA LYS A 30 -3.09 -4.33 -17.77
C LYS A 30 -1.87 -5.23 -17.90
N HIS A 31 -2.00 -6.48 -17.44
CA HIS A 31 -0.87 -7.43 -17.36
C HIS A 31 0.34 -6.80 -16.67
N GLY A 32 0.07 -6.01 -15.63
CA GLY A 32 1.06 -5.27 -14.90
C GLY A 32 1.79 -6.09 -13.86
N TRP A 33 2.79 -5.42 -13.28
CA TRP A 33 3.63 -5.93 -12.22
C TRP A 33 3.94 -4.83 -11.21
N ILE A 34 4.22 -5.23 -9.97
CA ILE A 34 4.60 -4.36 -8.85
C ILE A 34 5.85 -4.95 -8.20
N LEU A 35 6.91 -4.15 -8.11
CA LEU A 35 8.09 -4.46 -7.32
C LEU A 35 7.99 -3.77 -5.96
N LEU A 36 8.10 -4.56 -4.89
CA LEU A 36 8.18 -4.12 -3.51
C LEU A 36 9.63 -4.24 -3.03
N ASP A 37 10.13 -3.20 -2.36
CA ASP A 37 11.37 -3.23 -1.59
C ASP A 37 11.04 -3.10 -0.10
N GLY A 38 11.02 -4.25 0.59
CA GLY A 38 10.52 -4.34 1.96
C GLY A 38 9.04 -3.94 2.05
N THR A 39 8.76 -2.75 2.62
CA THR A 39 7.40 -2.24 2.84
C THR A 39 7.00 -1.11 1.90
N LYS A 40 7.85 -0.80 0.91
CA LYS A 40 7.62 0.29 -0.04
C LYS A 40 7.41 -0.28 -1.45
N ILE A 41 6.54 0.35 -2.21
CA ILE A 41 6.47 0.13 -3.66
C ILE A 41 7.71 0.81 -4.27
N ALA A 42 8.54 0.03 -4.94
CA ALA A 42 9.77 0.49 -5.58
C ALA A 42 9.54 0.84 -7.06
N ALA A 43 8.72 0.04 -7.75
CA ALA A 43 8.33 0.27 -9.13
C ALA A 43 7.05 -0.51 -9.46
N LEU A 44 6.37 -0.10 -10.53
CA LEU A 44 5.26 -0.82 -11.13
C LEU A 44 5.17 -0.48 -12.62
N GLY A 45 4.61 -1.38 -13.43
CA GLY A 45 4.52 -1.18 -14.87
C GLY A 45 3.57 -2.16 -15.56
N GLU A 46 3.42 -2.01 -16.87
CA GLU A 46 2.69 -2.94 -17.75
C GLU A 46 3.64 -3.90 -18.46
N GLY A 47 3.13 -5.08 -18.85
CA GLY A 47 3.87 -6.03 -19.68
C GLY A 47 4.89 -6.86 -18.89
N GLU A 48 5.97 -7.27 -19.57
CA GLU A 48 7.02 -8.09 -18.94
C GLU A 48 7.86 -7.24 -17.96
N PRO A 49 8.10 -7.70 -16.73
CA PRO A 49 8.94 -7.01 -15.76
C PRO A 49 10.40 -7.12 -16.19
N VAL A 50 10.94 -6.05 -16.77
CA VAL A 50 12.31 -6.01 -17.28
C VAL A 50 13.06 -4.81 -16.74
N LEU A 51 14.35 -5.01 -16.46
CA LEU A 51 15.29 -3.91 -16.23
C LEU A 51 15.71 -3.40 -17.61
N ASP A 52 15.18 -2.27 -18.05
CA ASP A 52 15.83 -1.53 -19.12
C ASP A 52 17.05 -0.84 -18.51
N ASN A 53 18.22 -0.98 -19.14
CA ASN A 53 19.49 -0.37 -18.68
C ASN A 53 19.45 1.18 -18.71
N GLY A 54 18.30 1.79 -19.03
CA GLY A 54 18.03 3.22 -18.99
C GLY A 54 16.88 3.66 -18.06
N THR A 55 16.09 2.75 -17.47
CA THR A 55 15.08 3.14 -16.46
C THR A 55 15.69 3.12 -15.07
N SER A 56 16.08 4.30 -14.61
CA SER A 56 16.37 4.54 -13.20
C SER A 56 15.18 4.11 -12.35
N VAL A 57 15.43 3.22 -11.39
CA VAL A 57 14.63 3.06 -10.18
C VAL A 57 14.42 4.47 -9.60
N LEU A 58 13.20 5.01 -9.70
CA LEU A 58 12.94 6.39 -9.34
C LEU A 58 13.04 6.56 -7.82
N GLY A 59 14.05 7.32 -7.40
CA GLY A 59 14.06 8.01 -6.12
C GLY A 59 12.96 9.08 -6.08
N GLU A 60 12.53 9.40 -4.87
CA GLU A 60 11.36 10.19 -4.48
C GLU A 60 10.99 11.42 -5.36
N GLY A 61 9.71 11.48 -5.78
CA GLY A 61 8.99 12.72 -6.15
C GLY A 61 8.83 13.04 -7.65
N GLU A 62 7.68 12.65 -8.24
CA GLU A 62 7.01 13.17 -9.48
C GLU A 62 7.73 13.06 -10.85
N PRO A 63 7.00 12.98 -12.00
CA PRO A 63 5.78 12.24 -12.32
C PRO A 63 6.03 11.18 -13.42
N VAL A 64 4.97 10.49 -13.78
CA VAL A 64 4.87 9.55 -14.91
C VAL A 64 5.40 10.18 -16.19
N LEU A 65 6.30 9.46 -16.89
CA LEU A 65 6.56 9.69 -18.31
C LEU A 65 6.15 8.44 -19.08
N ASP A 66 4.86 8.37 -19.42
CA ASP A 66 4.48 7.80 -20.71
C ASP A 66 4.78 8.87 -21.76
N ASN A 67 5.82 8.62 -22.55
CA ASN A 67 5.85 8.93 -23.98
C ASN A 67 7.13 8.34 -24.53
N GLY A 68 6.98 7.38 -25.46
CA GLY A 68 8.07 6.74 -26.21
C GLY A 68 8.98 7.74 -26.93
N THR A 69 9.94 8.28 -26.19
CA THR A 69 11.04 9.07 -26.71
C THR A 69 12.32 8.47 -26.15
N SER A 70 13.03 7.76 -27.02
CA SER A 70 14.41 7.35 -26.80
C SER A 70 15.25 8.58 -26.46
N VAL A 71 15.74 8.65 -25.23
CA VAL A 71 16.87 9.52 -24.89
C VAL A 71 18.07 8.93 -25.63
N LEU A 72 18.51 9.62 -26.68
CA LEU A 72 19.73 9.27 -27.39
C LEU A 72 20.91 9.53 -26.45
N ASP A 73 21.66 8.48 -26.14
CA ASP A 73 22.95 8.57 -25.47
C ASP A 73 23.93 9.34 -26.38
N GLU A 74 24.67 10.28 -25.78
CA GLU A 74 25.71 11.07 -26.43
C GLU A 74 26.93 10.17 -26.65
N GLY A 75 26.88 9.35 -27.70
CA GLY A 75 27.97 8.48 -28.15
C GLY A 75 28.02 8.40 -29.66
N GLU A 76 29.17 8.82 -30.23
CA GLU A 76 29.64 8.80 -31.63
C GLU A 76 28.58 8.98 -32.74
N PRO A 77 28.70 10.01 -33.62
CA PRO A 77 27.71 10.26 -34.66
C PRO A 77 27.58 9.03 -35.55
N PHE A 78 26.35 8.50 -35.65
CA PHE A 78 25.97 7.57 -36.70
C PHE A 78 26.40 8.16 -38.03
N SER A 79 27.25 7.44 -38.77
CA SER A 79 27.49 7.77 -40.17
C SER A 79 26.16 7.68 -40.90
N ASP A 80 25.75 8.81 -41.46
CA ASP A 80 24.62 8.90 -42.35
C ASP A 80 24.89 8.00 -43.56
N GLY A 81 24.24 6.84 -43.61
CA GLY A 81 24.25 5.92 -44.76
C GLY A 81 23.65 6.52 -46.05
N ALA A 82 23.47 7.84 -46.13
CA ALA A 82 22.85 8.54 -47.25
C ALA A 82 23.81 8.83 -48.42
N SER A 83 25.08 8.37 -48.38
CA SER A 83 26.04 8.58 -49.48
C SER A 83 26.27 7.38 -50.40
N ALA A 84 25.37 6.40 -50.44
CA ALA A 84 25.43 5.28 -51.38
C ALA A 84 24.18 5.19 -52.27
N LEU A 85 23.82 6.29 -52.94
CA LEU A 85 23.00 6.26 -54.16
C LEU A 85 23.94 6.37 -55.36
N GLY A 86 24.67 5.28 -55.61
CA GLY A 86 25.26 4.99 -56.92
C GLY A 86 24.34 3.99 -57.63
N ASP A 87 24.04 4.25 -58.90
CA ASP A 87 23.09 3.50 -59.71
C ASP A 87 23.36 1.98 -59.70
N GLY A 88 22.49 1.23 -59.01
CA GLY A 88 22.49 -0.24 -58.97
C GLY A 88 21.62 -0.75 -57.83
N GLU A 89 20.70 -1.67 -58.11
CA GLU A 89 19.68 -2.17 -57.18
C GLU A 89 20.18 -2.36 -55.73
N PRO A 90 19.54 -1.76 -54.71
CA PRO A 90 19.86 -2.06 -53.33
C PRO A 90 19.26 -3.42 -52.97
N SER A 91 20.17 -4.35 -52.71
CA SER A 91 19.97 -5.60 -51.99
C SER A 91 19.02 -5.41 -50.79
N HIS A 92 17.74 -5.78 -50.98
CA HIS A 92 16.66 -5.69 -50.00
C HIS A 92 16.91 -6.41 -48.65
N CYS A 93 18.03 -7.13 -48.49
CA CYS A 93 18.31 -8.00 -47.36
C CYS A 93 19.27 -7.42 -46.31
N ASP A 94 19.97 -6.31 -46.57
CA ASP A 94 20.90 -5.70 -45.61
C ASP A 94 20.17 -4.90 -44.51
N GLY A 95 19.19 -4.08 -44.87
CA GLY A 95 18.37 -3.32 -43.93
C GLY A 95 17.50 -4.20 -43.05
N ALA A 96 16.96 -5.29 -43.60
CA ALA A 96 16.18 -6.27 -42.82
C ALA A 96 17.07 -7.07 -41.85
N SER A 97 18.33 -7.33 -42.23
CA SER A 97 19.29 -8.01 -41.36
C SER A 97 19.80 -7.07 -40.26
N ALA A 98 20.07 -5.80 -40.58
CA ALA A 98 20.43 -4.78 -39.60
C ALA A 98 19.30 -4.54 -38.59
N LEU A 99 18.05 -4.46 -39.05
CA LEU A 99 16.87 -4.34 -38.17
C LEU A 99 16.68 -5.59 -37.30
N ARG A 100 16.85 -6.79 -37.87
CA ARG A 100 16.77 -8.06 -37.12
C ARG A 100 17.88 -8.16 -36.07
N ASN A 101 19.10 -7.75 -36.42
CA ASN A 101 20.26 -7.78 -35.53
C ASN A 101 20.12 -6.73 -34.43
N GLY A 102 19.60 -5.54 -34.76
CA GLY A 102 19.24 -4.50 -33.77
C GLY A 102 18.13 -4.97 -32.83
N ALA A 103 17.09 -5.61 -33.35
CA ALA A 103 16.02 -6.19 -32.53
C ALA A 103 16.52 -7.34 -31.64
N SER A 104 17.47 -8.16 -32.11
CA SER A 104 18.07 -9.21 -31.28
C SER A 104 19.00 -8.64 -30.21
N THR A 105 19.80 -7.60 -30.51
CA THR A 105 20.65 -6.94 -29.51
C THR A 105 19.84 -6.20 -28.46
N LEU A 106 18.73 -5.57 -28.83
CA LEU A 106 17.77 -5.00 -27.88
C LEU A 106 17.16 -6.09 -27.00
N ARG A 107 16.75 -7.22 -27.59
CA ARG A 107 16.22 -8.36 -26.83
C ARG A 107 17.23 -8.96 -25.85
N ASP A 108 18.52 -8.97 -26.20
CA ASP A 108 19.60 -9.47 -25.35
C ASP A 108 20.00 -8.46 -24.25
N SER A 109 19.64 -7.18 -24.39
CA SER A 109 19.89 -6.13 -23.40
C SER A 109 18.79 -6.02 -22.33
N VAL A 110 17.65 -6.67 -22.57
CA VAL A 110 16.49 -6.71 -21.68
C VAL A 110 16.67 -7.86 -20.71
N THR A 111 17.09 -7.54 -19.48
CA THR A 111 17.22 -8.54 -18.41
C THR A 111 15.91 -8.61 -17.62
N PRO A 112 15.35 -9.81 -17.38
CA PRO A 112 14.19 -9.96 -16.52
C PRO A 112 14.46 -9.38 -15.13
N LEU A 113 13.46 -8.73 -14.55
CA LEU A 113 13.54 -8.19 -13.19
C LEU A 113 13.76 -9.35 -12.20
N ASP A 114 14.91 -9.37 -11.54
CA ASP A 114 15.23 -10.35 -10.51
C ASP A 114 14.73 -9.86 -9.14
N ALA A 115 14.03 -10.73 -8.40
CA ALA A 115 13.48 -10.42 -7.08
C ALA A 115 13.57 -11.65 -6.17
N ASP A 116 13.77 -11.42 -4.87
CA ASP A 116 13.92 -12.52 -3.89
C ASP A 116 12.66 -13.39 -3.80
N THR A 117 11.50 -12.83 -4.09
CA THR A 117 10.22 -13.54 -4.16
C THR A 117 9.42 -13.07 -5.35
N VAL A 118 8.86 -14.01 -6.11
CA VAL A 118 7.98 -13.74 -7.25
C VAL A 118 6.63 -14.37 -6.99
N LEU A 119 5.58 -13.56 -7.08
CA LEU A 119 4.18 -13.94 -6.92
C LEU A 119 3.46 -13.73 -8.25
N ASP A 120 2.80 -14.77 -8.76
CA ASP A 120 1.89 -14.66 -9.91
C ASP A 120 0.49 -14.34 -9.38
N GLY A 121 -0.09 -13.24 -9.83
CA GLY A 121 -1.43 -12.82 -9.44
C GLY A 121 -2.55 -13.41 -10.30
N GLU A 122 -2.23 -14.29 -11.25
CA GLU A 122 -3.18 -15.10 -12.04
C GLU A 122 -4.25 -14.26 -12.78
N GLY A 123 -3.89 -13.05 -13.23
CA GLY A 123 -4.79 -12.11 -13.88
C GLY A 123 -5.72 -11.36 -12.91
N GLY A 124 -5.48 -11.48 -11.60
CA GLY A 124 -6.23 -10.82 -10.54
C GLY A 124 -6.09 -9.29 -10.56
N ILE A 125 -6.91 -8.63 -9.75
CA ILE A 125 -6.93 -7.18 -9.62
C ILE A 125 -6.17 -6.77 -8.36
N VAL A 126 -5.25 -5.82 -8.50
CA VAL A 126 -4.54 -5.19 -7.39
C VAL A 126 -4.98 -3.72 -7.27
N LEU A 127 -5.35 -3.35 -6.06
CA LEU A 127 -5.79 -2.01 -5.65
C LEU A 127 -5.05 -1.62 -4.37
N PRO A 128 -4.89 -0.32 -4.06
CA PRO A 128 -4.56 0.11 -2.72
C PRO A 128 -5.55 -0.47 -1.71
N GLY A 129 -5.06 -0.87 -0.54
CA GLY A 129 -5.92 -1.37 0.52
C GLY A 129 -6.90 -0.29 1.00
N PHE A 130 -8.12 -0.68 1.35
CA PHE A 130 -9.14 0.27 1.77
C PHE A 130 -8.77 0.96 3.08
N VAL A 131 -9.26 2.20 3.22
CA VAL A 131 -9.10 3.04 4.42
C VAL A 131 -10.47 3.24 5.04
N ASN A 132 -10.69 2.65 6.22
CA ASN A 132 -11.89 2.90 7.01
C ASN A 132 -11.70 4.15 7.86
N THR A 133 -12.31 5.26 7.46
CA THR A 133 -12.06 6.57 8.07
C THR A 133 -12.76 6.80 9.42
N HIS A 134 -13.59 5.85 9.87
CA HIS A 134 -14.27 5.96 11.16
C HIS A 134 -14.83 4.62 11.62
N CYS A 135 -14.40 4.16 12.79
CA CYS A 135 -15.04 3.05 13.47
C CYS A 135 -14.90 3.13 15.00
N HIS A 136 -15.53 2.14 15.63
CA HIS A 136 -15.35 1.76 17.03
C HIS A 136 -15.07 0.25 17.03
N VAL A 137 -13.84 -0.14 16.70
CA VAL A 137 -13.47 -1.51 16.31
C VAL A 137 -13.74 -2.52 17.41
N SER A 138 -13.65 -2.10 18.67
CA SER A 138 -13.90 -2.95 19.83
C SER A 138 -15.38 -3.13 20.19
N MET A 139 -16.31 -2.47 19.49
CA MET A 139 -17.76 -2.64 19.71
C MET A 139 -18.33 -3.95 19.17
N VAL A 140 -17.51 -4.84 18.60
CA VAL A 140 -17.94 -6.14 18.05
C VAL A 140 -18.89 -6.92 18.98
N PRO A 141 -18.66 -7.01 20.32
CA PRO A 141 -19.56 -7.74 21.22
C PRO A 141 -21.00 -7.18 21.25
N PHE A 142 -21.18 -5.92 20.86
CA PHE A 142 -22.48 -5.23 20.86
C PHE A 142 -23.14 -5.21 19.47
N ARG A 143 -22.56 -5.92 18.49
CA ARG A 143 -23.07 -5.97 17.13
C ARG A 143 -24.52 -6.42 17.10
N SER A 144 -25.36 -5.62 16.44
CA SER A 144 -26.79 -5.83 16.28
C SER A 144 -27.62 -5.86 17.57
N MET A 145 -27.03 -5.52 18.73
CA MET A 145 -27.78 -5.47 19.97
C MET A 145 -28.60 -4.18 20.05
N GLY A 146 -29.93 -4.32 20.16
CA GLY A 146 -30.83 -3.18 20.37
C GLY A 146 -30.99 -2.25 19.17
N ASP A 147 -30.80 -2.72 17.94
CA ASP A 147 -30.88 -1.92 16.71
C ASP A 147 -32.20 -1.13 16.60
N ASP A 148 -33.32 -1.73 16.99
CA ASP A 148 -34.65 -1.11 16.94
C ASP A 148 -35.03 -0.34 18.22
N CYS A 149 -34.08 -0.09 19.13
CA CYS A 149 -34.34 0.64 20.37
C CYS A 149 -34.34 2.16 20.14
N PRO A 150 -35.43 2.89 20.45
CA PRO A 150 -35.42 4.35 20.43
C PRO A 150 -34.38 4.88 21.43
N ASP A 151 -33.51 5.79 20.98
CA ASP A 151 -32.36 6.32 21.75
C ASP A 151 -31.40 5.22 22.23
N ARG A 152 -31.11 4.27 21.32
CA ARG A 152 -30.18 3.14 21.51
C ARG A 152 -28.88 3.54 22.20
N LEU A 153 -28.32 4.69 21.86
CA LEU A 153 -27.05 5.15 22.43
C LEU A 153 -27.13 5.32 23.96
N ARG A 154 -28.04 6.16 24.45
CA ARG A 154 -28.10 6.49 25.90
C ARG A 154 -28.80 5.42 26.71
N ARG A 155 -29.79 4.74 26.13
CA ARG A 155 -30.62 3.77 26.85
C ARG A 155 -30.02 2.37 26.87
N PHE A 156 -29.13 2.06 25.94
CA PHE A 156 -28.61 0.72 25.75
C PHE A 156 -27.09 0.69 25.71
N LEU A 157 -26.45 1.42 24.79
CA LEU A 157 -25.00 1.33 24.60
C LEU A 157 -24.20 1.91 25.77
N PHE A 158 -24.43 3.16 26.21
CA PHE A 158 -23.66 3.74 27.31
C PHE A 158 -23.73 2.92 28.60
N PRO A 159 -24.90 2.43 29.06
CA PRO A 159 -24.95 1.52 30.20
C PRO A 159 -24.15 0.24 29.99
N LEU A 160 -24.26 -0.36 28.79
CA LEU A 160 -23.60 -1.62 28.47
C LEU A 160 -22.08 -1.48 28.33
N GLU A 161 -21.61 -0.39 27.71
CA GLU A 161 -20.20 -0.01 27.64
C GLU A 161 -19.62 0.14 29.05
N LEU A 162 -20.30 0.90 29.91
CA LEU A 162 -19.85 1.14 31.27
C LEU A 162 -19.79 -0.15 32.12
N GLU A 163 -20.74 -1.06 31.91
CA GLU A 163 -20.83 -2.30 32.69
C GLU A 163 -19.89 -3.40 32.17
N ALA A 164 -19.75 -3.53 30.85
CA ALA A 164 -19.15 -4.71 30.23
C ALA A 164 -17.78 -4.45 29.59
N MET A 165 -17.47 -3.22 29.15
CA MET A 165 -16.18 -2.98 28.50
C MET A 165 -15.03 -3.00 29.50
N THR A 166 -14.08 -3.88 29.23
CA THR A 166 -12.82 -4.02 29.97
C THR A 166 -11.65 -3.90 28.99
N PRO A 167 -10.42 -3.60 29.46
CA PRO A 167 -9.24 -3.56 28.60
C PRO A 167 -9.00 -4.88 27.83
N GLU A 168 -9.31 -6.02 28.45
CA GLU A 168 -9.20 -7.34 27.83
C GLU A 168 -10.24 -7.52 26.70
N LEU A 169 -11.49 -7.14 26.97
CA LEU A 169 -12.55 -7.24 25.98
C LEU A 169 -12.33 -6.29 24.80
N VAL A 170 -11.78 -5.09 25.05
CA VAL A 170 -11.39 -4.16 24.00
C VAL A 170 -10.31 -4.75 23.09
N TYR A 171 -9.25 -5.34 23.65
CA TYR A 171 -8.19 -5.97 22.86
C TYR A 171 -8.72 -7.10 21.95
N TRP A 172 -9.51 -8.02 22.51
CA TRP A 172 -10.05 -9.14 21.73
C TRP A 172 -11.12 -8.69 20.72
N GLY A 173 -11.95 -7.71 21.09
CA GLY A 173 -12.91 -7.08 20.19
C GLY A 173 -12.21 -6.40 19.01
N ALA A 174 -11.13 -5.66 19.27
CA ALA A 174 -10.32 -5.03 18.25
C ALA A 174 -9.71 -6.07 17.29
N LEU A 175 -9.06 -7.12 17.81
CA LEU A 175 -8.50 -8.17 16.97
C LEU A 175 -9.55 -8.87 16.10
N TYR A 176 -10.76 -9.08 16.62
CA TYR A 176 -11.86 -9.63 15.83
C TYR A 176 -12.27 -8.67 14.70
N GLY A 177 -12.51 -7.39 15.02
CA GLY A 177 -12.88 -6.38 14.01
C GLY A 177 -11.79 -6.20 12.95
N MET A 178 -10.52 -6.23 13.36
CA MET A 178 -9.36 -6.20 12.48
C MET A 178 -9.29 -7.40 11.53
N ALA A 179 -9.63 -8.61 12.01
CA ALA A 179 -9.69 -9.78 11.14
C ALA A 179 -10.77 -9.62 10.05
N GLU A 180 -11.94 -9.07 10.38
CA GLU A 180 -12.97 -8.74 9.38
C GLU A 180 -12.51 -7.64 8.40
N MET A 181 -11.78 -6.63 8.88
CA MET A 181 -11.18 -5.60 8.05
C MET A 181 -10.20 -6.19 7.03
N LEU A 182 -9.31 -7.09 7.45
CA LEU A 182 -8.37 -7.75 6.54
C LEU A 182 -9.10 -8.61 5.50
N LEU A 183 -10.15 -9.35 5.90
CA LEU A 183 -10.97 -10.15 4.97
C LEU A 183 -11.73 -9.30 3.95
N SER A 184 -12.04 -8.05 4.27
CA SER A 184 -12.68 -7.09 3.36
C SER A 184 -11.69 -6.20 2.59
N GLY A 185 -10.38 -6.40 2.77
CA GLY A 185 -9.34 -5.63 2.09
C GLY A 185 -9.03 -4.26 2.72
N THR A 186 -9.55 -3.99 3.92
CA THR A 186 -9.19 -2.80 4.70
C THR A 186 -7.81 -2.98 5.32
N THR A 187 -6.90 -2.04 5.05
CA THR A 187 -5.51 -2.08 5.55
C THR A 187 -5.18 -0.93 6.49
N THR A 188 -6.08 0.06 6.61
CA THR A 188 -5.93 1.21 7.47
C THR A 188 -7.28 1.61 8.04
N PHE A 189 -7.32 2.00 9.31
CA PHE A 189 -8.56 2.46 9.93
C PHE A 189 -8.31 3.61 10.91
N LEU A 190 -9.37 4.36 11.23
CA LEU A 190 -9.39 5.35 12.30
C LEU A 190 -10.38 4.87 13.37
N ASP A 191 -9.88 4.69 14.58
CA ASP A 191 -10.67 4.32 15.75
C ASP A 191 -10.79 5.47 16.73
N MET A 192 -11.97 5.54 17.36
CA MET A 192 -12.18 6.44 18.48
C MET A 192 -13.06 5.78 19.54
N TYR A 193 -12.44 5.21 20.56
CA TYR A 193 -13.15 4.46 21.57
C TYR A 193 -12.47 4.60 22.93
N TYR A 194 -12.53 3.54 23.74
CA TYR A 194 -11.96 3.48 25.09
C TYR A 194 -10.79 2.51 25.12
N PHE A 195 -9.80 2.78 25.97
CA PHE A 195 -8.61 1.93 26.14
C PHE A 195 -7.82 1.76 24.84
N GLU A 196 -7.49 2.86 24.15
CA GLU A 196 -6.86 2.85 22.82
C GLU A 196 -5.43 2.25 22.80
N ASP A 197 -4.75 2.18 23.93
CA ASP A 197 -3.50 1.41 24.09
C ASP A 197 -3.71 -0.09 23.79
N ARG A 198 -4.86 -0.64 24.17
CA ARG A 198 -5.22 -2.04 23.88
C ARG A 198 -5.50 -2.22 22.40
N VAL A 199 -6.10 -1.22 21.75
CA VAL A 199 -6.31 -1.22 20.29
C VAL A 199 -4.98 -1.09 19.56
N ALA A 200 -4.03 -0.30 20.09
CA ALA A 200 -2.68 -0.19 19.55
C ALA A 200 -1.90 -1.51 19.61
N GLU A 201 -1.94 -2.21 20.75
CA GLU A 201 -1.37 -3.56 20.86
C GLU A 201 -2.00 -4.52 19.84
N ALA A 202 -3.31 -4.44 19.64
CA ALA A 202 -4.02 -5.24 18.63
C ALA A 202 -3.57 -4.88 17.19
N CYS A 203 -3.35 -3.60 16.89
CA CYS A 203 -2.81 -3.16 15.59
C CYS A 203 -1.44 -3.78 15.31
N GLU A 204 -0.52 -3.72 16.28
CA GLU A 204 0.82 -4.30 16.16
C GLU A 204 0.74 -5.82 15.90
N LYS A 205 -0.18 -6.50 16.59
CA LYS A 205 -0.42 -7.92 16.41
C LYS A 205 -1.01 -8.27 15.05
N ALA A 206 -1.97 -7.48 14.56
CA ALA A 206 -2.67 -7.71 13.30
C ALA A 206 -1.87 -7.24 12.07
N GLY A 207 -0.89 -6.34 12.25
CA GLY A 207 -0.17 -5.71 11.15
C GLY A 207 -0.98 -4.65 10.39
N LEU A 208 -2.00 -4.07 11.03
CA LEU A 208 -2.83 -3.00 10.47
C LEU A 208 -2.31 -1.62 10.86
N ARG A 209 -2.57 -0.62 10.02
CA ARG A 209 -2.34 0.78 10.37
C ARG A 209 -3.58 1.36 11.05
N GLY A 210 -3.42 1.86 12.28
CA GLY A 210 -4.50 2.50 13.04
C GLY A 210 -4.20 3.96 13.33
N TYR A 211 -5.18 4.84 13.11
CA TYR A 211 -5.23 6.18 13.68
C TYR A 211 -6.15 6.11 14.90
N LEU A 212 -5.56 6.13 16.10
CA LEU A 212 -6.25 5.79 17.34
C LEU A 212 -6.43 7.04 18.21
N GLY A 213 -7.64 7.28 18.69
CA GLY A 213 -7.97 8.48 19.46
C GLY A 213 -8.84 8.17 20.67
N GLU A 214 -8.31 8.40 21.87
CA GLU A 214 -9.05 8.13 23.10
C GLU A 214 -10.24 9.08 23.23
N THR A 215 -11.38 8.54 23.67
CA THR A 215 -12.63 9.30 23.80
C THR A 215 -12.54 10.32 24.94
N LEU A 216 -12.79 11.59 24.61
CA LEU A 216 -12.96 12.67 25.59
C LEU A 216 -14.43 13.06 25.69
N ILE A 217 -15.09 12.70 26.80
CA ILE A 217 -16.51 12.95 26.98
C ILE A 217 -16.83 13.48 28.38
N GLY A 218 -17.84 14.36 28.46
CA GLY A 218 -18.32 14.98 29.70
C GLY A 218 -19.17 14.09 30.60
N GLN A 219 -18.92 12.78 30.58
CA GLN A 219 -19.56 11.79 31.45
C GLN A 219 -18.54 10.72 31.85
N LYS A 220 -18.89 9.91 32.86
CA LYS A 220 -18.09 8.74 33.27
C LYS A 220 -18.10 7.68 32.17
N THR A 221 -16.99 6.99 32.00
CA THR A 221 -16.77 5.96 30.99
C THR A 221 -16.12 4.73 31.63
N CYS A 222 -15.97 3.63 30.89
CA CYS A 222 -15.37 2.40 31.41
C CYS A 222 -13.86 2.55 31.73
N ASP A 223 -13.16 3.43 31.00
CA ASP A 223 -11.75 3.80 31.21
C ASP A 223 -11.58 4.93 32.25
N SER A 224 -12.65 5.65 32.58
CA SER A 224 -12.70 6.66 33.64
C SER A 224 -14.02 6.62 34.42
N PRO A 225 -14.16 5.66 35.37
CA PRO A 225 -15.41 5.46 36.08
C PRO A 225 -15.65 6.52 37.18
N ASP A 226 -14.59 7.17 37.67
CA ASP A 226 -14.66 8.06 38.82
C ASP A 226 -15.00 9.50 38.45
N GLU A 227 -14.56 9.99 37.29
CA GLU A 227 -14.72 11.39 36.86
C GLU A 227 -14.98 11.55 35.35
N PRO A 228 -15.77 12.56 34.93
CA PRO A 228 -15.85 12.95 33.52
C PRO A 228 -14.50 13.40 32.96
N TYR A 229 -14.29 13.27 31.64
CA TYR A 229 -13.09 13.69 30.92
C TYR A 229 -11.77 12.99 31.32
N GLY A 230 -11.79 11.93 32.14
CA GLY A 230 -10.56 11.27 32.55
C GLY A 230 -9.79 10.56 31.44
N GLY A 231 -10.42 10.33 30.28
CA GLY A 231 -9.75 9.89 29.05
C GLY A 231 -8.61 10.84 28.61
N PHE A 232 -8.56 12.09 29.07
CA PHE A 232 -7.47 13.02 28.75
C PHE A 232 -6.13 12.57 29.32
N GLU A 233 -6.10 12.09 30.56
CA GLU A 233 -4.88 11.56 31.16
C GLU A 233 -4.49 10.21 30.56
N TYR A 234 -5.48 9.44 30.09
CA TYR A 234 -5.24 8.22 29.33
C TYR A 234 -4.57 8.52 27.98
N GLN A 235 -5.14 9.45 27.22
CA GLN A 235 -4.61 9.92 25.93
C GLN A 235 -3.18 10.43 26.05
N LYS A 236 -2.83 11.14 27.14
CA LYS A 236 -1.45 11.59 27.36
C LYS A 236 -0.47 10.43 27.46
N ARG A 237 -0.77 9.43 28.29
CA ARG A 237 0.08 8.24 28.45
C ARG A 237 0.16 7.45 27.15
N PHE A 238 -0.98 7.26 26.50
CA PHE A 238 -1.04 6.61 25.19
C PHE A 238 -0.17 7.33 24.15
N PHE A 239 -0.21 8.65 24.11
CA PHE A 239 0.62 9.45 23.21
C PHE A 239 2.11 9.42 23.58
N GLU A 240 2.49 9.31 24.85
CA GLU A 240 3.90 9.13 25.23
C GLU A 240 4.47 7.79 24.75
N GLU A 241 3.64 6.74 24.67
CA GLU A 241 4.04 5.41 24.23
C GLU A 241 3.98 5.25 22.70
N TYR A 242 2.93 5.77 22.06
CA TYR A 242 2.63 5.54 20.64
C TYR A 242 2.65 6.80 19.76
N GLY A 243 2.80 7.99 20.35
CA GLY A 243 2.86 9.27 19.62
C GLY A 243 4.20 9.47 18.93
N GLY A 244 4.37 8.80 17.78
CA GLY A 244 5.51 8.92 16.87
C GLY A 244 5.19 9.67 15.59
#